data_AF-A0A7Z0LSB2-F1
#
_entry.id   AF-A0A7Z0LSB2-F1
#
_cell.length_a   1.000
_cell.length_b   1.000
_cell.length_c   1.000
_cell.angle_alpha   90.00
_cell.angle_beta   90.00
_cell.angle_gamma   90.00
#
_symmetry.space_group_name_H-M   'P 1'
#
loop_
_entity.id
_entity.type
_entity.pdbx_description
1 polymer ?
#
loop_
_entity_poly.entity_id
_entity_poly.type
_entity_poly.pdbx_seq_one_letter_code
_entity_poly.pdbx_strand_id
1 'polypeptide(L)' 'FCDPYRSCQRGTNENTNGLIRQYFPKGTDFRKVTNAELRSVVNKLNDRPRKRLGYRTPAQVFLGEYSGALETAGAALIS' A
#
# COMPACT_ATOMS: atom_id res chain seq x y z
N PHE A 1 1.89 -16.53 1.55
CA PHE A 1 2.86 -17.13 0.62
C PHE A 1 2.16 -17.29 -0.73
N CYS A 2 2.88 -17.21 -1.85
CA CYS A 2 2.29 -17.52 -3.16
C CYS A 2 2.61 -18.96 -3.54
N ASP A 3 1.69 -19.58 -4.28
CA ASP A 3 1.90 -20.92 -4.80
C ASP A 3 3.05 -20.92 -5.82
N PRO A 4 3.89 -21.96 -5.83
CA PRO A 4 4.87 -22.16 -6.90
C PRO A 4 4.18 -22.10 -8.27
N TYR A 5 4.85 -21.46 -9.25
CA TYR A 5 4.37 -21.30 -10.63
C TYR A 5 3.11 -20.45 -10.83
N ARG A 6 2.58 -19.76 -9.81
CA ARG A 6 1.49 -18.78 -9.97
C ARG A 6 1.99 -17.34 -9.85
N SER A 7 2.73 -16.87 -10.86
CA SER A 7 3.26 -15.49 -10.93
C SER A 7 2.16 -14.43 -10.80
N CYS A 8 0.96 -14.71 -11.31
CA CYS A 8 -0.20 -13.83 -11.24
C CYS A 8 -0.69 -13.51 -9.81
N GLN A 9 -0.39 -14.35 -8.81
CA GLN A 9 -0.72 -14.05 -7.41
C GLN A 9 0.13 -12.89 -6.84
N ARG A 10 1.22 -12.50 -7.52
CA ARG A 10 2.12 -11.42 -7.10
C ARG A 10 1.99 -10.12 -7.90
N GLY A 11 1.04 -10.02 -8.83
CA GLY A 11 0.93 -8.86 -9.71
C GLY A 11 0.82 -7.52 -8.97
N THR A 12 0.16 -7.50 -7.80
CA THR A 12 0.10 -6.29 -6.95
C THR A 12 1.47 -5.91 -6.39
N ASN A 13 2.28 -6.89 -5.97
CA ASN A 13 3.61 -6.64 -5.43
C ASN A 13 4.56 -6.12 -6.52
N GLU A 14 4.44 -6.64 -7.75
CA GLU A 14 5.22 -6.17 -8.90
C GLU A 14 4.90 -4.72 -9.25
N ASN A 15 3.61 -4.34 -9.23
CA ASN A 15 3.18 -2.95 -9.39
C ASN A 15 3.77 -2.04 -8.30
N THR A 16 3.64 -2.44 -7.03
CA THR A 16 4.21 -1.67 -5.89
C THR A 16 5.73 -1.51 -6.01
N ASN A 17 6.45 -2.57 -6.39
CA ASN A 17 7.90 -2.51 -6.60
C ASN A 17 8.27 -1.56 -7.74
N GLY A 18 7.49 -1.53 -8.83
CA GLY A 18 7.69 -0.57 -9.92
C GLY A 18 7.57 0.89 -9.46
N LEU A 19 6.64 1.17 -8.56
CA LEU A 19 6.45 2.52 -8.01
C LEU A 19 7.57 2.92 -7.05
N ILE A 20 8.04 2.00 -6.21
CA ILE A 20 9.20 2.23 -5.34
C ILE A 20 10.43 2.56 -6.18
N ARG A 21 10.61 1.89 -7.33
CA ARG A 21 11.73 2.13 -8.24
C ARG A 21 11.71 3.49 -8.93
N GLN A 22 10.58 4.21 -8.92
CA GLN A 22 10.54 5.62 -9.36
C GLN A 22 11.30 6.54 -8.40
N TYR A 23 11.44 6.14 -7.13
CA TYR A 23 12.13 6.92 -6.10
C TYR A 23 13.52 6.36 -5.79
N PHE A 24 13.69 5.04 -5.85
CA PHE A 24 14.97 4.36 -5.64
C PHE A 24 15.38 3.59 -6.91
N PRO A 25 16.11 4.23 -7.84
CA PRO A 25 16.51 3.58 -9.09
C PRO A 25 17.39 2.35 -8.84
N LYS A 26 17.57 1.54 -9.89
CA LYS A 26 18.39 0.33 -9.79
C LYS A 26 19.83 0.71 -9.39
N GLY A 27 20.36 0.05 -8.36
CA GLY A 27 21.70 0.33 -7.84
C GLY A 27 21.72 1.30 -6.65
N THR A 28 20.56 1.79 -6.18
CA THR A 28 20.49 2.53 -4.91
C THR A 28 21.00 1.64 -3.76
N ASP A 29 21.98 2.15 -3.02
CA ASP A 29 22.43 1.56 -1.77
C ASP A 29 21.47 1.96 -0.65
N PHE A 30 20.56 1.04 -0.29
CA PHE A 30 19.58 1.26 0.76
C PHE A 30 20.19 1.46 2.16
N ARG A 31 21.48 1.15 2.36
CA ARG A 31 22.18 1.44 3.63
C ARG A 31 22.42 2.94 3.82
N LYS A 32 22.46 3.69 2.72
CA LYS A 32 22.65 5.15 2.71
C LYS A 32 21.32 5.92 2.71
N VAL A 33 20.20 5.22 2.49
CA VAL A 33 18.88 5.81 2.53
C VAL A 33 18.49 6.04 3.98
N THR A 34 18.21 7.29 4.33
CA THR A 34 17.81 7.63 5.69
C THR A 34 16.36 7.19 5.95
N ASN A 35 16.05 6.94 7.22
CA ASN A 35 14.67 6.66 7.63
C ASN A 35 13.70 7.81 7.27
N ALA A 36 14.19 9.05 7.24
CA ALA A 36 13.40 10.22 6.86
C ALA A 36 13.03 10.20 5.37
N GLU A 37 14.00 9.91 4.49
CA GLU A 37 13.75 9.76 3.05
C GLU A 37 12.80 8.60 2.78
N LEU A 38 13.00 7.47 3.45
CA LEU A 38 12.14 6.31 3.33
C LEU A 38 10.69 6.65 3.71
N ARG A 39 10.50 7.31 4.86
CA ARG A 39 9.17 7.79 5.31
C ARG A 39 8.54 8.76 4.32
N SER A 40 9.32 9.69 3.77
CA SER A 40 8.83 10.64 2.76
C SER A 40 8.30 9.93 1.52
N VAL A 41 9.02 8.91 1.03
CA VAL A 41 8.59 8.11 -0.12
C VAL A 41 7.33 7.29 0.21
N VAL A 42 7.28 6.67 1.39
CA VAL A 42 6.11 5.90 1.84
C VAL A 42 4.87 6.80 1.92
N ASN A 43 4.99 7.99 2.52
CA ASN A 43 3.91 8.96 2.61
C ASN A 43 3.43 9.36 1.21
N LYS A 44 4.35 9.71 0.30
CA LYS A 44 4.00 10.02 -1.09
C LYS A 44 3.26 8.87 -1.78
N LEU A 45 3.64 7.61 -1.54
CA LEU A 45 2.96 6.45 -2.14
C LEU A 45 1.56 6.24 -1.58
N ASN A 46 1.37 6.47 -0.28
CA ASN A 46 0.10 6.32 0.44
C ASN A 46 -0.87 7.47 0.20
N ASP A 47 -0.35 8.67 -0.09
CA ASP A 47 -1.13 9.86 -0.41
C ASP A 47 -1.40 10.01 -1.91
N ARG A 48 -0.81 9.15 -2.75
CA ARG A 48 -1.00 9.21 -4.21
C ARG A 48 -2.39 8.70 -4.61
N PRO A 49 -3.25 9.53 -5.24
CA PRO A 49 -4.52 9.10 -5.80
C PRO A 49 -4.36 7.93 -6.78
N ARG A 50 -5.19 6.90 -6.68
CA ARG A 50 -5.16 5.74 -7.59
C ARG A 50 -6.44 5.63 -8.38
N LYS A 51 -6.34 5.54 -9.72
CA LYS A 51 -7.51 5.33 -10.60
C LYS A 51 -8.31 4.09 -10.21
N ARG A 52 -7.64 2.99 -9.84
CA ARG A 52 -8.28 1.74 -9.36
C ARG A 52 -9.14 1.95 -8.10
N LEU A 53 -8.83 2.97 -7.29
CA LEU A 53 -9.56 3.30 -6.06
C LEU A 53 -10.62 4.40 -6.26
N GLY A 54 -10.94 4.75 -7.52
CA GLY A 54 -11.80 5.89 -7.83
C GLY A 54 -11.13 7.22 -7.51
N TYR A 55 -9.82 7.33 -7.76
CA TYR A 55 -8.98 8.50 -7.43
C TYR A 55 -8.87 8.82 -5.94
N ARG A 56 -9.28 7.91 -5.05
CA ARG A 56 -8.95 7.97 -3.63
C ARG A 56 -7.50 7.54 -3.39
N THR A 57 -6.93 8.00 -2.29
CA THR A 57 -5.59 7.60 -1.87
C THR A 57 -5.65 6.24 -1.14
N PRO A 58 -4.58 5.43 -1.21
CA PRO A 58 -4.49 4.21 -0.40
C PRO A 58 -4.73 4.46 1.08
N ALA A 59 -4.22 5.56 1.64
CA ALA A 59 -4.46 5.93 3.04
C ALA A 59 -5.94 6.17 3.34
N GLN A 60 -6.67 6.86 2.45
CA GLN A 60 -8.10 7.11 2.61
C GLN A 60 -8.92 5.81 2.57
N VAL A 61 -8.62 4.92 1.64
CA VAL A 61 -9.33 3.64 1.52
C VAL A 61 -9.04 2.76 2.72
N PHE A 62 -7.78 2.67 3.14
CA PHE A 62 -7.40 1.89 4.31
C PHE A 62 -8.10 2.40 5.57
N LEU A 63 -8.07 3.71 5.83
CA LEU A 63 -8.75 4.29 7.00
C LEU A 63 -10.28 4.13 6.94
N GLY A 64 -10.87 4.29 5.75
CA GLY A 64 -12.31 4.12 5.53
C GLY A 64 -12.79 2.67 5.63
N GLU A 65 -11.96 1.69 5.25
CA GLU A 65 -12.25 0.26 5.44
C GLU A 65 -12.22 -0.11 6.94
N TYR A 66 -11.29 0.46 7.71
CA TYR A 66 -11.26 0.26 9.17
C TYR A 66 -12.47 0.87 9.88
N SER A 67 -13.00 2.01 9.42
CA SER A 67 -14.26 2.54 9.97
C SER A 67 -15.45 1.63 9.67
N GLY A 68 -15.54 1.06 8.46
CA GLY A 68 -16.61 0.12 8.11
C GLY A 68 -16.50 -1.23 8.84
N ALA A 69 -15.27 -1.69 9.11
CA ALA A 69 -15.01 -2.91 9.86
C ALA A 69 -15.33 -2.78 11.38
N LEU A 70 -15.15 -1.59 11.96
CA LEU A 70 -15.57 -1.32 13.34
C LEU A 70 -17.10 -1.27 13.49
N GLU A 71 -17.82 -0.75 12.49
CA GLU A 71 -19.29 -0.75 12.51
C GLU A 71 -19.89 -2.17 12.42
N THR A 72 -19.23 -3.10 11.71
CA THR A 72 -19.69 -4.50 11.62
C THR A 72 -19.40 -5.33 12.86
N ALA A 73 -18.40 -4.96 13.67
CA ALA A 73 -18.14 -5.59 14.96
C ALA A 73 -19.08 -5.10 16.08
N GLY A 74 -19.64 -3.89 15.96
CA GLY A 74 -20.58 -3.31 16.92
C GLY A 74 -22.02 -3.81 16.79
N ALA A 75 -22.42 -4.30 15.61
CA ALA A 75 -23.79 -4.78 15.37
C ALA A 75 -24.12 -6.14 16.01
N ALA A 76 -23.14 -6.83 16.61
CA ALA A 76 -23.34 -8.14 17.25
C ALA A 76 -23.57 -8.06 18.78
N LEU A 77 -23.63 -6.87 19.37
CA LEU A 77 -23.85 -6.68 20.82
C LEU A 77 -25.17 -5.96 21.18
N ILE A 78 -26.02 -5.66 20.21
CA ILE A 78 -27.36 -5.12 20.44
C ILE A 78 -28.38 -5.96 19.67
N SER A 79 -28.73 -7.11 20.23
CA SER A 79 -30.03 -7.76 20.00
C SER A 79 -30.39 -8.67 21.16
#